data_AF-A0A8R7V1A2-F1
#
_entry.id   AF-A0A8R7V1A2-F1
#
_cell.length_a   1.000
_cell.length_b   1.000
_cell.length_c   1.000
_cell.angle_alpha   90.00
_cell.angle_beta   90.00
_cell.angle_gamma   90.00
#
_symmetry.space_group_name_H-M   'P 1'
#
loop_
_entity.id
_entity.type
_entity.pdbx_description
1 polymer ?
#
loop_
_entity_poly.entity_id
_entity_poly.type
_entity_poly.pdbx_seq_one_letter_code
_entity_poly.pdbx_strand_id
1 'polypeptide(L)'
;MWHCVSDNFDVIAIVKSIIELATSGRCDLPDSIELLQKKLDEVIGQKRFLLVLDDVWNEEKRMWEDELRLLLCSVGGPGSVIVVTCRSKQVASIMCTIKTHELTFLTGEDSWELFLDKA
;
A
#
# COMPACT_ATOMS: atom_id res chain seq x y z
N MET A 1 -8.86 2.24 1.25
CA MET A 1 -8.54 0.89 0.72
C MET A 1 -7.38 0.34 1.52
N TRP A 2 -7.41 -0.94 1.90
CA TRP A 2 -6.36 -1.59 2.69
C TRP A 2 -6.00 -2.92 2.06
N HIS A 3 -4.72 -3.10 1.71
CA HIS A 3 -4.18 -4.34 1.17
C HIS A 3 -3.01 -4.78 2.03
N CYS A 4 -3.10 -5.98 2.60
CA CYS A 4 -1.99 -6.61 3.30
C CYS A 4 -1.13 -7.34 2.27
N VAL A 5 0.13 -6.92 2.15
CA VAL A 5 1.08 -7.47 1.20
C VAL A 5 1.60 -8.79 1.75
N SER A 6 1.35 -9.88 1.02
CA SER A 6 1.90 -11.18 1.37
C SER A 6 3.43 -11.21 1.16
N ASP A 7 4.09 -12.26 1.64
CA ASP A 7 5.55 -12.44 1.50
C ASP A 7 6.04 -12.30 0.05
N ASN A 8 5.19 -12.64 -0.93
CA ASN A 8 5.50 -12.47 -2.35
C ASN A 8 4.96 -11.13 -2.86
N PHE A 9 5.86 -10.18 -3.08
CA PHE A 9 5.51 -8.88 -3.63
C PHE A 9 5.19 -9.00 -5.12
N ASP A 10 3.90 -9.04 -5.45
CA ASP A 10 3.39 -9.15 -6.81
C ASP A 10 2.60 -7.88 -7.18
N VAL A 11 3.15 -7.09 -8.10
CA VAL A 11 2.57 -5.82 -8.56
C VAL A 11 1.19 -6.03 -9.18
N ILE A 12 1.00 -7.11 -9.94
CA ILE A 12 -0.26 -7.42 -10.60
C ILE A 12 -1.32 -7.76 -9.55
N ALA A 13 -0.98 -8.59 -8.56
CA ALA A 13 -1.87 -8.94 -7.46
C ALA A 13 -2.27 -7.71 -6.63
N ILE A 14 -1.32 -6.82 -6.33
CA ILE A 14 -1.58 -5.57 -5.61
C ILE A 14 -2.57 -4.69 -6.40
N VAL A 15 -2.31 -4.46 -7.70
CA VAL A 15 -3.16 -3.60 -8.53
C VAL A 15 -4.57 -4.18 -8.67
N LYS A 16 -4.69 -5.50 -8.89
CA LYS A 16 -5.98 -6.18 -8.89
C LYS A 16 -6.72 -5.98 -7.58
N SER A 17 -6.06 -6.20 -6.44
CA SER A 17 -6.67 -6.00 -5.13
C SER A 17 -7.16 -4.56 -4.92
N ILE A 18 -6.42 -3.56 -5.39
CA ILE A 18 -6.85 -2.16 -5.33
C ILE A 18 -8.12 -1.94 -6.16
N ILE A 19 -8.18 -2.47 -7.39
CA ILE A 19 -9.36 -2.39 -8.25
C ILE A 19 -10.56 -3.06 -7.57
N GLU A 20 -10.36 -4.22 -6.95
CA GLU A 20 -11.42 -4.94 -6.23
C GLU A 20 -11.93 -4.16 -5.01
N LEU A 21 -11.02 -3.60 -4.21
CA LEU A 21 -11.35 -2.77 -3.06
C LEU A 21 -12.10 -1.49 -3.47
N ALA A 22 -11.75 -0.91 -4.62
CA ALA A 22 -12.37 0.32 -5.10
C ALA A 22 -13.73 0.09 -5.77
N THR A 23 -13.97 -1.11 -6.34
CA THR A 23 -15.24 -1.46 -7.00
C THR A 23 -16.18 -2.30 -6.14
N SER A 24 -15.69 -2.87 -5.02
CA SER A 24 -16.39 -3.89 -4.23
C SER A 24 -16.79 -5.12 -5.06
N GLY A 25 -15.99 -5.48 -6.07
CA GLY A 25 -16.22 -6.60 -6.98
C GLY A 25 -14.92 -7.31 -7.34
N ARG A 26 -14.99 -8.48 -7.99
CA ARG A 26 -13.82 -9.22 -8.44
C ARG A 26 -13.19 -8.58 -9.67
N CYS A 27 -11.86 -8.67 -9.78
CA CYS A 27 -11.11 -8.22 -10.96
C CYS A 27 -10.76 -9.42 -11.84
N ASP A 28 -11.65 -9.75 -12.78
CA ASP A 28 -11.46 -10.85 -13.73
C ASP A 28 -10.61 -10.47 -14.96
N LEU A 29 -9.88 -9.35 -14.89
CA LEU A 29 -9.01 -8.91 -15.98
C LEU A 29 -7.80 -9.85 -16.12
N PRO A 30 -7.30 -10.05 -17.36
CA PRO A 30 -6.03 -10.72 -17.58
C PRO A 30 -4.88 -10.01 -16.86
N ASP A 31 -3.78 -10.74 -16.65
CA ASP A 31 -2.52 -10.24 -16.06
C ASP A 31 -1.74 -9.36 -17.05
N SER A 32 -2.43 -8.35 -17.62
CA SER A 32 -1.88 -7.36 -18.54
C SER A 32 -1.82 -6.01 -17.82
N ILE A 33 -0.60 -5.48 -17.69
CA ILE A 33 -0.36 -4.19 -17.03
C ILE A 33 -1.18 -3.06 -17.69
N GLU A 34 -1.26 -3.03 -19.01
CA GLU A 34 -2.02 -2.01 -19.75
C GLU A 34 -3.53 -2.05 -19.42
N LEU A 35 -4.12 -3.25 -19.38
CA LEU A 35 -5.54 -3.42 -19.05
C LEU A 35 -5.82 -3.03 -17.60
N LEU A 36 -4.93 -3.44 -16.68
CA LEU A 36 -5.04 -3.12 -15.27
C LEU A 36 -4.85 -1.63 -15.01
N GLN A 37 -3.89 -0.98 -15.66
CA GLN A 37 -3.66 0.46 -15.55
C GLN A 37 -4.88 1.25 -16.03
N LYS A 38 -5.42 0.89 -17.20
CA LYS A 38 -6.65 1.52 -17.71
C LYS A 38 -7.80 1.34 -16.73
N LYS A 39 -7.97 0.14 -16.16
CA LYS A 39 -9.04 -0.11 -15.21
C LYS A 39 -8.86 0.66 -13.90
N LEU A 40 -7.62 0.76 -13.44
CA LEU A 40 -7.27 1.53 -12.26
C LEU A 40 -7.63 3.01 -12.45
N ASP A 41 -7.29 3.59 -13.61
CA ASP A 41 -7.67 4.96 -13.96
C ASP A 41 -9.19 5.15 -14.05
N GLU A 42 -9.93 4.20 -14.65
CA GLU A 42 -11.40 4.26 -14.67
C GLU A 42 -12.02 4.31 -13.26
N VAL A 43 -11.46 3.55 -12.32
CA VAL A 43 -12.07 3.35 -11.01
C VAL A 43 -11.65 4.44 -10.02
N ILE A 44 -10.36 4.79 -9.98
CA ILE A 44 -9.78 5.73 -9.01
C ILE A 44 -9.11 6.95 -9.64
N GLY A 45 -9.06 7.05 -10.97
CA GLY A 45 -8.56 8.23 -11.68
C GLY A 45 -9.32 9.49 -11.29
N GLN A 46 -8.58 10.59 -11.11
CA GLN A 46 -9.07 11.90 -10.66
C GLN A 46 -9.79 11.93 -9.28
N LYS A 47 -9.94 10.79 -8.60
CA LYS A 47 -10.56 10.71 -7.28
C LYS A 47 -9.50 10.78 -6.20
N ARG A 48 -9.81 11.47 -5.11
CA ARG A 48 -8.98 11.45 -3.92
C ARG A 48 -9.14 10.10 -3.22
N PHE A 49 -8.05 9.40 -2.93
CA PHE A 49 -8.08 8.13 -2.22
C PHE A 49 -7.05 8.05 -1.08
N LEU A 50 -7.31 7.13 -0.15
CA LEU A 50 -6.34 6.66 0.83
C LEU A 50 -6.13 5.16 0.63
N LEU A 51 -4.90 4.77 0.34
CA LEU A 51 -4.47 3.39 0.19
C LEU A 51 -3.48 3.04 1.29
N VAL A 52 -3.70 1.93 1.98
CA VAL A 52 -2.75 1.34 2.93
C VAL A 52 -2.20 0.06 2.32
N LEU A 53 -0.87 0.00 2.16
CA LEU A 53 -0.12 -1.21 1.85
C LEU A 53 0.54 -1.68 3.14
N ASP A 54 -0.02 -2.72 3.73
CA ASP A 54 0.31 -3.18 5.07
C ASP A 54 1.30 -4.35 5.03
N ASP A 55 2.24 -4.38 5.97
CA ASP A 55 3.29 -5.39 6.16
C ASP A 55 4.16 -5.64 4.91
N VAL A 56 4.73 -4.59 4.31
CA VAL A 56 5.59 -4.73 3.12
C VAL A 56 7.01 -5.21 3.49
N TRP A 57 7.45 -6.27 2.82
CA TRP A 57 8.76 -6.91 3.05
C TRP A 57 9.78 -6.74 1.91
N ASN A 58 9.34 -6.47 0.69
CA ASN A 58 10.23 -6.48 -0.47
C ASN A 58 11.21 -5.29 -0.50
N GLU A 59 12.49 -5.62 -0.51
CA GLU A 59 13.60 -4.65 -0.55
C GLU A 59 14.13 -4.44 -1.99
N GLU A 60 13.53 -5.08 -2.99
CA GLU A 60 13.89 -4.86 -4.39
C GLU A 60 13.34 -3.52 -4.89
N LYS A 61 14.24 -2.54 -4.89
CA LYS A 61 13.96 -1.16 -5.27
C LYS A 61 13.29 -1.02 -6.65
N ARG A 62 13.68 -1.85 -7.63
CA ARG A 62 13.15 -1.79 -9.02
C ARG A 62 11.67 -2.13 -9.09
N MET A 63 11.22 -3.18 -8.39
CA MET A 63 9.79 -3.55 -8.36
C MET A 63 8.90 -2.43 -7.82
N TRP A 64 9.44 -1.61 -6.90
CA TRP A 64 8.74 -0.42 -6.44
C TRP A 64 8.84 0.74 -7.44
N GLU A 65 10.04 1.19 -7.80
CA GLU A 65 10.24 2.42 -8.58
C GLU A 65 9.78 2.29 -10.03
N ASP A 66 10.08 1.16 -10.68
CA ASP A 66 9.89 0.97 -12.12
C ASP A 66 8.52 0.36 -12.45
N GLU A 67 7.81 -0.20 -11.47
CA GLU A 67 6.54 -0.88 -11.71
C GLU A 67 5.40 -0.27 -10.87
N LEU A 68 5.34 -0.57 -9.57
CA LEU A 68 4.18 -0.23 -8.75
C LEU A 68 4.00 1.29 -8.60
N ARG A 69 5.09 2.04 -8.37
CA ARG A 69 5.03 3.49 -8.19
C ARG A 69 4.54 4.20 -9.44
N LEU A 70 4.99 3.77 -10.63
CA LEU A 70 4.55 4.36 -11.90
C LEU A 70 3.04 4.17 -12.09
N LEU A 71 2.53 2.97 -11.81
CA LEU A 71 1.10 2.67 -11.92
C LEU A 71 0.28 3.51 -10.94
N LEU A 72 0.65 3.53 -9.66
CA LEU A 72 -0.12 4.20 -8.62
C LEU A 72 -0.03 5.73 -8.68
N CYS A 73 1.11 6.29 -9.08
CA CYS A 73 1.27 7.74 -9.24
C CYS A 73 0.71 8.27 -10.56
N SER A 74 0.44 7.39 -11.54
CA SER A 74 -0.23 7.79 -12.80
C SER A 74 -1.74 8.03 -12.64
N VAL A 75 -2.32 7.62 -11.50
CA VAL A 75 -3.75 7.71 -11.21
C VAL A 75 -4.00 8.51 -9.92
N GLY A 76 -5.28 8.83 -9.68
CA GLY A 76 -5.72 9.54 -8.48
C GLY A 76 -5.78 11.06 -8.65
N GLY A 77 -6.66 11.65 -7.87
CA GLY A 77 -6.83 13.10 -7.77
C GLY A 77 -5.91 13.73 -6.72
N PRO A 78 -5.77 15.07 -6.74
CA PRO A 78 -5.00 15.80 -5.73
C PRO A 78 -5.38 15.43 -4.29
N GLY A 79 -4.38 15.27 -3.44
CA GLY A 79 -4.55 14.91 -2.03
C GLY A 79 -4.75 13.41 -1.77
N SER A 80 -4.57 12.56 -2.78
CA SER A 80 -4.46 11.11 -2.59
C SER A 80 -3.20 10.75 -1.82
N VAL A 81 -3.30 9.75 -0.94
CA VAL A 81 -2.19 9.32 -0.06
C VAL A 81 -2.06 7.81 -0.09
N ILE A 82 -0.83 7.34 -0.14
CA ILE A 82 -0.46 5.94 0.05
C ILE A 82 0.33 5.84 1.35
N VAL A 83 -0.13 5.01 2.28
CA VAL A 83 0.55 4.68 3.52
C VAL A 83 1.14 3.30 3.37
N VAL A 84 2.42 3.16 3.68
CA VAL A 84 3.11 1.88 3.69
C VAL A 84 3.50 1.58 5.14
N THR A 85 3.14 0.40 5.64
CA THR A 85 3.69 -0.13 6.90
C THR A 85 4.70 -1.23 6.56
N CYS A 86 5.81 -1.26 7.28
CA CYS A 86 6.88 -2.23 7.06
C CYS A 86 7.73 -2.38 8.33
N ARG A 87 8.43 -3.50 8.44
CA ARG A 87 9.38 -3.76 9.55
C ARG A 87 10.81 -3.36 9.21
N SER A 88 11.15 -3.36 7.92
CA SER A 88 12.49 -3.05 7.44
C SER A 88 12.67 -1.55 7.20
N LYS A 89 13.74 -0.98 7.76
CA LYS A 89 14.15 0.40 7.48
C LYS A 89 14.57 0.58 6.01
N GLN A 90 15.03 -0.48 5.35
CA GLN A 90 15.39 -0.45 3.93
C GLN A 90 14.15 -0.32 3.05
N VAL A 91 13.10 -1.10 3.32
CA VAL A 91 11.79 -0.93 2.65
C VAL A 91 11.28 0.49 2.84
N ALA A 92 11.30 1.00 4.07
CA ALA A 92 10.89 2.37 4.35
C ALA A 92 11.70 3.39 3.53
N SER A 93 13.02 3.23 3.43
CA SER A 93 13.89 4.12 2.65
C SER A 93 13.65 4.05 1.15
N ILE A 94 13.22 2.90 0.63
CA ILE A 94 12.90 2.70 -0.80
C ILE A 94 11.56 3.37 -1.13
N MET A 95 10.57 3.20 -0.26
CA MET A 95 9.19 3.60 -0.53
C MET A 95 8.84 5.01 -0.04
N CYS A 96 9.67 5.61 0.82
CA CYS A 96 9.36 6.92 1.38
C CYS A 96 9.31 8.02 0.31
N THR A 97 8.28 8.85 0.39
CA THR A 97 8.15 10.12 -0.35
C THR A 97 8.21 11.33 0.58
N ILE A 98 8.05 11.11 1.88
CA ILE A 98 8.16 12.07 2.98
C ILE A 98 8.97 11.43 4.11
N LYS A 99 9.26 12.19 5.18
CA LYS A 99 9.95 11.65 6.36
C LYS A 99 9.20 10.45 6.94
N THR A 100 9.87 9.31 7.01
CA THR A 100 9.34 8.08 7.61
C THR A 100 8.96 8.29 9.07
N HIS A 101 7.80 7.75 9.45
CA HIS A 101 7.37 7.70 10.85
C HIS A 101 7.84 6.39 11.46
N GLU A 102 8.87 6.45 12.33
CA GLU A 102 9.34 5.29 13.09
C GLU A 102 8.50 5.16 14.37
N LEU A 103 7.78 4.05 14.49
CA LEU A 103 6.99 3.77 15.69
C LEU A 103 7.92 3.58 16.89
N THR A 104 7.60 4.26 17.99
CA THR A 104 8.29 4.09 19.26
C THR A 104 7.61 3.05 20.12
N PHE A 105 8.32 2.55 21.13
CA PHE A 105 7.71 1.71 22.16
C PHE A 105 6.65 2.49 22.95
N LEU A 106 5.68 1.75 23.49
CA LEU A 106 4.75 2.27 24.49
C LEU A 106 5.53 2.71 25.74
N THR A 107 4.98 3.70 26.44
CA THR A 107 5.51 4.07 27.76
C THR A 107 5.25 2.94 28.77
N GLY A 108 5.90 2.97 29.93
CA GLY A 108 5.64 1.98 30.99
C GLY A 108 4.19 2.04 31.51
N GLU A 109 3.62 3.25 31.57
CA GLU A 109 2.23 3.47 31.98
C GLU A 109 1.27 2.92 30.92
N ASP A 110 1.43 3.30 29.65
CA ASP A 110 0.59 2.77 28.54
C ASP A 110 0.70 1.25 28.41
N SER A 111 1.90 0.70 28.63
CA SER A 111 2.12 -0.75 28.61
C SER A 111 1.37 -1.46 29.75
N TRP A 112 1.35 -0.85 30.94
CA TRP A 112 0.63 -1.39 32.08
C TRP A 112 -0.88 -1.29 31.90
N GLU A 113 -1.38 -0.16 31.38
CA GLU A 113 -2.79 -0.01 31.04
C GLU A 113 -3.24 -1.02 29.99
N LEU A 114 -2.47 -1.21 28.91
CA LEU A 114 -2.75 -2.23 27.90
C LEU A 114 -2.79 -3.64 28.50
N PHE A 115 -1.87 -3.95 29.42
CA PHE A 115 -1.85 -5.25 30.09
C PHE A 115 -3.09 -5.47 30.96
N LEU A 116 -3.51 -4.46 31.72
CA LEU A 116 -4.72 -4.53 32.56
C LEU A 116 -6.00 -4.66 31.74
N ASP A 117 -6.09 -4.04 30.57
CA ASP A 117 -7.26 -4.15 29.67
C ASP A 117 -7.37 -5.53 28.99
N LYS A 118 -6.24 -6.24 28.84
CA LYS A 118 -6.17 -7.55 28.16
C LYS A 118 -6.14 -8.75 29.10
N ALA A 119 -6.09 -8.53 30.41
CA ALA A 119 -6.14 -9.56 31.45
C ALA A 119 -7.59 -9.89 31.86
#